data_AF-A0A2D6NB71-F1
#
_entry.id   AF-A0A2D6NB71-F1
#
_cell.length_a   1.000
_cell.length_b   1.000
_cell.length_c   1.000
_cell.angle_alpha   90.00
_cell.angle_beta   90.00
_cell.angle_gamma   90.00
#
_symmetry.space_group_name_H-M   'P 1'
#
loop_
_entity.id
_entity.type
_entity.pdbx_description
1 polymer ?
#
loop_
_entity_poly.entity_id
_entity_poly.type
_entity_poly.pdbx_seq_one_letter_code
_entity_poly.pdbx_strand_id
1 'polypeptide(L)'
;MEQRELMNYIEAMKETSHIIGSKEVDHLVVPMLGSVPFIDTMTIVDDDFDPTKAVYMPASSRIEDVNSVIREWYINFLDDVVDIDSQNFPVIMGSDEVVSGASVMRCFYNIDLATQGKRKRIRQDLMSRLHTPDPEVSIDAMDKIDMLSNNQHSHDIGIMRDRVSRGVYKIDKDIARQDSKFMVNLIRKALDGKLIYQSVGVEDAKGKVTKEYNTMKEEGRVIPVPVDKIITMDQPWLCPPRFRTVPGAKDGDYAIYTPEVYDFKVTPSYVEFLSAVARVVGKDPAKIAPVNMQAILDSNKYLNREI
;
A
#
# COMPACT_ATOMS: atom_id res chain seq x y z
N MET A 1 -32.69 -0.44 -3.21
CA MET A 1 -31.77 0.62 -2.77
C MET A 1 -32.48 1.93 -2.94
N GLU A 2 -32.59 2.73 -1.88
CA GLU A 2 -33.26 4.02 -1.99
C GLU A 2 -32.38 5.00 -2.78
N GLN A 3 -32.98 5.84 -3.62
CA GLN A 3 -32.22 6.80 -4.45
C GLN A 3 -31.32 7.71 -3.60
N ARG A 4 -31.77 8.07 -2.40
CA ARG A 4 -30.99 8.86 -1.44
C ARG A 4 -29.73 8.14 -0.96
N GLU A 5 -29.83 6.85 -0.62
CA GLU A 5 -28.67 6.05 -0.18
C GLU A 5 -27.61 5.98 -1.30
N LEU A 6 -28.05 5.75 -2.54
CA LEU A 6 -27.15 5.70 -3.69
C LEU A 6 -26.46 7.04 -3.95
N MET A 7 -27.19 8.16 -3.88
CA MET A 7 -26.62 9.50 -4.04
C MET A 7 -25.54 9.78 -3.00
N ASN A 8 -25.81 9.46 -1.73
CA ASN A 8 -24.84 9.67 -0.66
C ASN A 8 -23.57 8.81 -0.84
N TYR A 9 -23.73 7.54 -1.25
CA TYR A 9 -22.59 6.69 -1.59
C TYR A 9 -21.77 7.25 -2.77
N ILE A 10 -22.42 7.76 -3.81
CA ILE A 10 -21.75 8.38 -4.97
C ILE A 10 -20.93 9.61 -4.58
N GLU A 11 -21.47 10.48 -3.74
CA GLU A 11 -20.74 11.66 -3.27
C GLU A 11 -19.53 11.26 -2.41
N ALA A 12 -19.67 10.23 -1.56
CA ALA A 12 -18.53 9.67 -0.82
C ALA A 12 -17.45 9.09 -1.75
N MET A 13 -17.83 8.45 -2.87
CA MET A 13 -16.86 7.94 -3.85
C MET A 13 -16.12 9.07 -4.55
N LYS A 14 -16.80 10.16 -4.93
CA LYS A 14 -16.15 11.35 -5.50
C LYS A 14 -15.19 12.00 -4.52
N GLU A 15 -15.59 12.15 -3.26
CA GLU A 15 -14.73 12.69 -2.21
C GLU A 15 -13.49 11.80 -1.99
N THR A 16 -13.69 10.47 -1.94
CA THR A 16 -12.57 9.52 -1.83
C THR A 16 -11.60 9.64 -3.01
N SER A 17 -12.12 9.69 -4.23
CA SER A 17 -11.31 9.87 -5.44
C SER A 17 -10.51 11.18 -5.39
N HIS A 18 -11.16 12.29 -5.00
CA HIS A 18 -10.50 13.59 -4.85
C HIS A 18 -9.37 13.55 -3.80
N ILE A 19 -9.60 12.93 -2.65
CA ILE A 19 -8.58 12.74 -1.61
C ILE A 19 -7.39 11.96 -2.16
N ILE A 20 -7.63 10.83 -2.84
CA ILE A 20 -6.58 9.99 -3.44
C ILE A 20 -5.79 10.78 -4.49
N GLY A 21 -6.48 11.50 -5.39
CA GLY A 21 -5.87 12.33 -6.43
C GLY A 21 -4.99 13.45 -5.85
N SER A 22 -5.44 14.10 -4.77
CA SER A 22 -4.69 15.19 -4.12
C SER A 22 -3.37 14.77 -3.45
N LYS A 23 -3.19 13.47 -3.23
CA LYS A 23 -2.00 12.89 -2.56
C LYS A 23 -0.93 12.40 -3.53
N GLU A 24 -1.16 12.51 -4.84
CA GLU A 24 -0.25 11.99 -5.87
C GLU A 24 0.11 10.51 -5.63
N VAL A 25 -0.89 9.69 -5.28
CA VAL A 25 -0.70 8.27 -4.96
C VAL A 25 -0.13 7.53 -6.16
N ASP A 26 0.93 6.74 -5.95
CA ASP A 26 1.51 5.84 -6.94
C ASP A 26 0.79 4.48 -6.93
N HIS A 27 0.46 3.98 -5.73
CA HIS A 27 -0.22 2.71 -5.54
C HIS A 27 -1.35 2.82 -4.51
N LEU A 28 -2.56 2.44 -4.92
CA LEU A 28 -3.75 2.37 -4.07
C LEU A 28 -4.01 0.92 -3.65
N VAL A 29 -3.59 0.55 -2.45
CA VAL A 29 -3.75 -0.78 -1.90
C VAL A 29 -5.17 -0.95 -1.36
N VAL A 30 -5.92 -1.91 -1.89
CA VAL A 30 -7.32 -2.14 -1.52
C VAL A 30 -7.58 -3.58 -1.11
N PRO A 31 -8.33 -3.86 -0.04
CA PRO A 31 -8.73 -5.22 0.33
C PRO A 31 -9.59 -5.88 -0.75
N MET A 32 -9.15 -7.00 -1.33
CA MET A 32 -9.84 -7.64 -2.46
C MET A 32 -11.36 -7.87 -2.26
N LEU A 33 -11.78 -8.17 -1.03
CA LEU A 33 -13.20 -8.33 -0.69
C LEU A 33 -13.80 -6.99 -0.27
N GLY A 34 -14.86 -6.57 -0.96
CA GLY A 34 -15.57 -5.32 -0.67
C GLY A 34 -15.10 -4.13 -1.53
N SER A 35 -13.80 -4.01 -1.81
CA SER A 35 -13.26 -2.85 -2.54
C SER A 35 -13.38 -2.90 -4.07
N VAL A 36 -13.70 -4.05 -4.68
CA VAL A 36 -13.82 -4.12 -6.15
C VAL A 36 -14.98 -3.26 -6.66
N PRO A 37 -16.21 -3.39 -6.12
CA PRO A 37 -17.30 -2.45 -6.41
C PRO A 37 -16.94 -0.99 -6.11
N PHE A 38 -16.10 -0.76 -5.10
CA PHE A 38 -15.66 0.57 -4.67
C PHE A 38 -14.81 1.25 -5.74
N ILE A 39 -13.79 0.56 -6.23
CA ILE A 39 -12.93 1.04 -7.34
C ILE A 39 -13.74 1.26 -8.62
N ASP A 40 -14.63 0.31 -8.96
CA ASP A 40 -15.50 0.43 -10.14
C ASP A 40 -16.41 1.66 -10.01
N THR A 41 -16.96 1.92 -8.82
CA THR A 41 -17.81 3.09 -8.59
C THR A 41 -17.01 4.38 -8.70
N MET A 42 -15.81 4.49 -8.11
CA MET A 42 -14.95 5.67 -8.27
C MET A 42 -14.66 5.98 -9.74
N THR A 43 -14.34 4.95 -10.52
CA THR A 43 -14.09 5.08 -11.98
C THR A 43 -15.33 5.58 -12.74
N ILE A 44 -16.53 5.21 -12.28
CA ILE A 44 -17.78 5.68 -12.89
C ILE A 44 -18.08 7.12 -12.48
N VAL A 45 -17.82 7.53 -11.25
CA VAL A 45 -18.25 8.85 -10.75
C VAL A 45 -17.24 9.96 -10.98
N ASP A 46 -15.98 9.61 -11.24
CA ASP A 46 -14.87 10.54 -11.47
C ASP A 46 -14.06 10.11 -12.70
N ASP A 47 -14.04 10.97 -13.74
CA ASP A 47 -13.32 10.71 -14.99
C ASP A 47 -11.79 10.85 -14.84
N ASP A 48 -11.33 11.56 -13.81
CA ASP A 48 -9.90 11.77 -13.54
C ASP A 48 -9.30 10.67 -12.64
N PHE A 49 -10.15 9.78 -12.10
CA PHE A 49 -9.70 8.66 -11.30
C PHE A 49 -8.97 7.63 -12.18
N ASP A 50 -7.73 7.30 -11.81
CA ASP A 50 -6.93 6.28 -12.48
C ASP A 50 -7.06 4.92 -11.76
N PRO A 51 -7.91 4.00 -12.26
CA PRO A 51 -8.08 2.69 -11.64
C PRO A 51 -6.83 1.82 -11.76
N THR A 52 -5.89 2.12 -12.66
CA THR A 52 -4.69 1.28 -12.86
C THR A 52 -3.72 1.33 -11.68
N LYS A 53 -3.89 2.32 -10.79
CA LYS A 53 -3.15 2.44 -9.54
C LYS A 53 -3.61 1.45 -8.47
N ALA A 54 -4.78 0.83 -8.62
CA ALA A 54 -5.34 -0.09 -7.64
C ALA A 54 -4.56 -1.41 -7.61
N VAL A 55 -4.08 -1.79 -6.43
CA VAL A 55 -3.41 -3.07 -6.16
C VAL A 55 -4.20 -3.81 -5.09
N TYR A 56 -4.56 -5.05 -5.35
CA TYR A 56 -5.55 -5.74 -4.54
C TYR A 56 -4.90 -6.69 -3.53
N MET A 57 -5.09 -6.43 -2.25
CA MET A 57 -4.51 -7.20 -1.16
C MET A 57 -5.54 -8.15 -0.53
N PRO A 58 -5.20 -9.43 -0.29
CA PRO A 58 -6.10 -10.36 0.38
C PRO A 58 -6.12 -10.11 1.90
N ALA A 59 -7.11 -9.35 2.37
CA ALA A 59 -7.20 -8.92 3.78
C ALA A 59 -8.45 -9.40 4.54
N SER A 60 -9.12 -10.45 4.04
CA SER A 60 -10.36 -10.95 4.62
C SER A 60 -10.18 -11.83 5.86
N SER A 61 -11.04 -11.67 6.86
CA SER A 61 -11.08 -12.59 8.02
C SER A 61 -11.47 -14.04 7.68
N ARG A 62 -11.91 -14.30 6.44
CA ARG A 62 -12.19 -15.66 5.95
C ARG A 62 -10.94 -16.41 5.54
N ILE A 63 -9.80 -15.73 5.47
CA ILE A 63 -8.52 -16.30 5.07
C ILE A 63 -7.83 -16.84 6.33
N GLU A 64 -7.37 -18.09 6.26
CA GLU A 64 -6.57 -18.70 7.31
C GLU A 64 -5.23 -17.95 7.42
N ASP A 65 -4.83 -17.65 8.66
CA ASP A 65 -3.65 -16.84 8.96
C ASP A 65 -3.55 -15.52 8.15
N VAL A 66 -4.69 -14.83 8.01
CA VAL A 66 -4.77 -13.55 7.29
C VAL A 66 -3.70 -12.53 7.70
N ASN A 67 -3.21 -12.56 8.94
CA ASN A 67 -2.16 -11.64 9.38
C ASN A 67 -0.82 -11.93 8.70
N SER A 68 -0.41 -13.19 8.62
CA SER A 68 0.81 -13.56 7.89
C SER A 68 0.64 -13.28 6.41
N VAL A 69 -0.51 -13.65 5.83
CA VAL A 69 -0.83 -13.40 4.42
C VAL A 69 -0.72 -11.91 4.07
N ILE A 70 -1.35 -11.02 4.83
CA ILE A 70 -1.25 -9.56 4.60
C ILE A 70 0.22 -9.11 4.65
N ARG A 71 0.97 -9.59 5.64
CA ARG A 71 2.36 -9.16 5.87
C ARG A 71 3.28 -9.62 4.75
N GLU A 72 3.25 -10.90 4.41
CA GLU A 72 4.08 -11.49 3.36
C GLU A 72 3.74 -10.91 2.00
N TRP A 73 2.43 -10.78 1.70
CA TRP A 73 1.96 -10.11 0.49
C TRP A 73 2.54 -8.70 0.38
N TYR A 74 2.48 -7.91 1.47
CA TYR A 74 2.96 -6.54 1.46
C TYR A 74 4.50 -6.45 1.40
N ILE A 75 5.22 -7.41 2.00
CA ILE A 75 6.68 -7.53 1.83
C ILE A 75 7.02 -7.74 0.35
N ASN A 76 6.36 -8.69 -0.31
CA ASN A 76 6.58 -9.00 -1.72
C ASN A 76 6.21 -7.83 -2.63
N PHE A 77 5.13 -7.12 -2.31
CA PHE A 77 4.74 -5.89 -2.98
C PHE A 77 5.81 -4.81 -2.85
N LEU A 78 6.28 -4.50 -1.62
CA LEU A 78 7.35 -3.53 -1.39
C LEU A 78 8.65 -3.91 -2.08
N ASP A 79 8.96 -5.20 -2.20
CA ASP A 79 10.14 -5.67 -2.93
C ASP A 79 10.02 -5.51 -4.45
N ASP A 80 8.80 -5.43 -4.99
CA ASP A 80 8.54 -5.15 -6.40
C ASP A 80 8.57 -3.65 -6.71
N VAL A 81 7.98 -2.81 -5.84
CA VAL A 81 7.73 -1.40 -6.14
C VAL A 81 8.70 -0.41 -5.50
N VAL A 82 9.43 -0.81 -4.46
CA VAL A 82 10.42 0.06 -3.80
C VAL A 82 11.80 -0.28 -4.30
N ASP A 83 12.28 0.57 -5.20
CA ASP A 83 13.65 0.59 -5.68
C ASP A 83 14.49 1.56 -4.83
N ILE A 84 15.59 1.06 -4.27
CA ILE A 84 16.55 1.85 -3.50
C ILE A 84 17.33 2.84 -4.39
N ASP A 85 17.45 2.52 -5.67
CA ASP A 85 18.18 3.33 -6.63
C ASP A 85 17.32 4.45 -7.23
N SER A 86 16.00 4.41 -7.00
CA SER A 86 15.06 5.47 -7.36
C SER A 86 15.19 6.69 -6.46
N GLN A 87 15.05 7.89 -7.03
CA GLN A 87 15.02 9.15 -6.27
C GLN A 87 13.75 9.28 -5.44
N ASN A 88 12.66 8.66 -5.89
CA ASN A 88 11.34 8.80 -5.32
C ASN A 88 10.84 7.44 -4.86
N PHE A 89 10.60 7.34 -3.55
CA PHE A 89 9.92 6.19 -2.98
C PHE A 89 8.42 6.34 -3.30
N PRO A 90 7.73 5.23 -3.62
CA PRO A 90 6.33 5.32 -3.99
C PRO A 90 5.47 5.82 -2.82
N VAL A 91 4.50 6.67 -3.14
CA VAL A 91 3.41 7.07 -2.26
C VAL A 91 2.35 5.97 -2.31
N ILE A 92 2.29 5.18 -1.24
CA ILE A 92 1.34 4.06 -1.12
C ILE A 92 0.22 4.46 -0.17
N MET A 93 -1.02 4.38 -0.65
CA MET A 93 -2.22 4.68 0.13
C MET A 93 -3.17 3.49 0.14
N GLY A 94 -3.90 3.31 1.23
CA GLY A 94 -4.98 2.36 1.40
C GLY A 94 -6.34 2.93 1.05
N SER A 95 -7.27 2.07 0.68
CA SER A 95 -8.70 2.40 0.76
C SER A 95 -9.50 1.18 1.20
N ASP A 96 -10.36 1.35 2.20
CA ASP A 96 -11.21 0.28 2.74
C ASP A 96 -12.58 0.81 3.16
N GLU A 97 -13.54 -0.11 3.22
CA GLU A 97 -14.88 0.09 3.75
C GLU A 97 -14.87 -0.15 5.26
N VAL A 98 -15.38 0.81 6.04
CA VAL A 98 -15.20 0.84 7.48
C VAL A 98 -16.53 0.76 8.22
N VAL A 99 -16.76 -0.38 8.86
CA VAL A 99 -17.89 -0.61 9.76
C VAL A 99 -17.46 -0.47 11.22
N SER A 100 -16.45 -1.24 11.63
CA SER A 100 -15.88 -1.20 12.98
C SER A 100 -14.43 -0.72 13.03
N GLY A 101 -13.75 -0.63 11.88
CA GLY A 101 -12.31 -0.33 11.80
C GLY A 101 -11.39 -1.52 12.05
N ALA A 102 -11.89 -2.69 12.48
CA ALA A 102 -11.04 -3.83 12.80
C ALA A 102 -10.24 -4.38 11.59
N SER A 103 -10.82 -4.34 10.39
CA SER A 103 -10.15 -4.70 9.13
C SER A 103 -8.97 -3.76 8.84
N VAL A 104 -9.26 -2.45 8.89
CA VAL A 104 -8.27 -1.39 8.67
C VAL A 104 -7.11 -1.50 9.65
N MET A 105 -7.39 -1.66 10.95
CA MET A 105 -6.34 -1.80 11.97
C MET A 105 -5.45 -3.03 11.75
N ARG A 106 -6.03 -4.14 11.29
CA ARG A 106 -5.27 -5.34 10.94
C ARG A 106 -4.31 -5.08 9.77
N CYS A 107 -4.77 -4.34 8.76
CA CYS A 107 -3.94 -3.93 7.63
C CYS A 107 -2.80 -3.03 8.12
N PHE A 108 -3.11 -1.95 8.86
CA PHE A 108 -2.10 -1.05 9.41
C PHE A 108 -1.00 -1.77 10.18
N TYR A 109 -1.38 -2.66 11.11
CA TYR A 109 -0.41 -3.39 11.92
C TYR A 109 0.57 -4.21 11.07
N ASN A 110 0.06 -5.01 10.12
CA ASN A 110 0.92 -5.88 9.31
C ASN A 110 1.70 -5.11 8.24
N ILE A 111 1.11 -4.05 7.67
CA ILE A 111 1.77 -3.15 6.72
C ILE A 111 2.91 -2.38 7.38
N ASP A 112 2.71 -1.88 8.60
CA ASP A 112 3.76 -1.16 9.34
C ASP A 112 4.93 -2.09 9.67
N LEU A 113 4.66 -3.36 10.05
CA LEU A 113 5.71 -4.36 10.24
C LEU A 113 6.49 -4.65 8.95
N ALA A 114 5.80 -4.85 7.83
CA ALA A 114 6.42 -5.07 6.52
C ALA A 114 7.30 -3.88 6.11
N THR A 115 6.78 -2.66 6.30
CA THR A 115 7.46 -1.40 6.03
C THR A 115 8.73 -1.24 6.88
N GLN A 116 8.63 -1.49 8.18
CA GLN A 116 9.79 -1.46 9.08
C GLN A 116 10.85 -2.48 8.65
N GLY A 117 10.42 -3.67 8.23
CA GLY A 117 11.28 -4.70 7.64
C GLY A 117 12.01 -4.20 6.40
N LYS A 118 11.30 -3.61 5.43
CA LYS A 118 11.89 -3.05 4.20
C LYS A 118 12.88 -1.92 4.50
N ARG A 119 12.53 -0.97 5.37
CA ARG A 119 13.45 0.10 5.83
C ARG A 119 14.71 -0.48 6.47
N LYS A 120 14.58 -1.52 7.30
CA LYS A 120 15.73 -2.20 7.91
C LYS A 120 16.63 -2.85 6.86
N ARG A 121 16.07 -3.54 5.86
CA ARG A 121 16.83 -4.15 4.76
C ARG A 121 17.58 -3.10 3.93
N ILE A 122 16.90 -2.02 3.53
CA ILE A 122 17.50 -0.89 2.81
C ILE A 122 18.68 -0.31 3.59
N ARG A 123 18.50 -0.06 4.90
CA ARG A 123 19.59 0.42 5.75
C ARG A 123 20.76 -0.56 5.80
N GLN A 124 20.50 -1.86 5.92
CA GLN A 124 21.55 -2.88 5.97
C GLN A 124 22.31 -2.97 4.65
N ASP A 125 21.62 -2.88 3.52
CA ASP A 125 22.23 -2.84 2.18
C ASP A 125 23.18 -1.65 2.04
N LEU A 126 22.70 -0.43 2.30
CA LEU A 126 23.51 0.79 2.20
C LEU A 126 24.70 0.75 3.15
N MET A 127 24.52 0.26 4.38
CA MET A 127 25.62 0.13 5.33
C MET A 127 26.65 -0.91 4.87
N SER A 128 26.20 -2.02 4.28
CA SER A 128 27.12 -3.03 3.75
C SER A 128 27.92 -2.48 2.57
N ARG A 129 27.28 -1.70 1.68
CA ARG A 129 27.95 -1.03 0.56
C ARG A 129 28.91 0.06 1.04
N LEU A 130 28.55 0.84 2.06
CA LEU A 130 29.44 1.84 2.66
C LEU A 130 30.70 1.27 3.30
N HIS A 131 30.65 0.02 3.77
CA HIS A 131 31.76 -0.64 4.46
C HIS A 131 32.57 -1.58 3.56
N THR A 132 32.26 -1.61 2.26
CA THR A 132 33.03 -2.40 1.31
C THR A 132 34.44 -1.82 1.11
N PRO A 133 35.45 -2.66 0.83
CA PRO A 133 36.80 -2.16 0.50
C PRO A 133 36.88 -1.37 -0.81
N ASP A 134 35.89 -1.54 -1.68
CA ASP A 134 35.78 -0.86 -2.97
C ASP A 134 35.32 0.60 -2.78
N PRO A 135 36.17 1.59 -3.10
CA PRO A 135 35.81 3.00 -3.00
C PRO A 135 34.63 3.39 -3.89
N GLU A 136 34.47 2.78 -5.07
CA GLU A 136 33.41 3.15 -6.03
C GLU A 136 32.04 2.76 -5.47
N VAL A 137 31.91 1.54 -4.96
CA VAL A 137 30.67 1.06 -4.34
C VAL A 137 30.35 1.84 -3.06
N SER A 138 31.36 2.22 -2.28
CA SER A 138 31.17 3.07 -1.10
C SER A 138 30.66 4.46 -1.47
N ILE A 139 31.26 5.09 -2.49
CA ILE A 139 30.87 6.42 -2.96
C ILE A 139 29.45 6.40 -3.53
N ASP A 140 29.11 5.40 -4.35
CA ASP A 140 27.76 5.23 -4.88
C ASP A 140 26.73 5.08 -3.74
N ALA A 141 27.02 4.30 -2.70
CA ALA A 141 26.15 4.22 -1.52
C ALA A 141 26.01 5.59 -0.81
N MET A 142 27.07 6.40 -0.74
CA MET A 142 26.99 7.76 -0.20
C MET A 142 26.07 8.65 -1.04
N ASP A 143 26.12 8.55 -2.37
CA ASP A 143 25.26 9.29 -3.28
C ASP A 143 23.79 8.90 -3.10
N LYS A 144 23.50 7.60 -2.96
CA LYS A 144 22.14 7.13 -2.66
C LYS A 144 21.62 7.64 -1.31
N ILE A 145 22.48 7.72 -0.29
CA ILE A 145 22.11 8.28 1.01
C ILE A 145 21.82 9.77 0.92
N ASP A 146 22.62 10.51 0.14
CA ASP A 146 22.40 11.93 -0.09
C ASP A 146 21.03 12.17 -0.74
N MET A 147 20.75 11.43 -1.81
CA MET A 147 19.46 11.46 -2.51
C MET A 147 18.29 11.10 -1.58
N LEU A 148 18.43 10.05 -0.77
CA LEU A 148 17.42 9.64 0.20
C LEU A 148 17.12 10.73 1.23
N SER A 149 18.13 11.52 1.58
CA SER A 149 18.02 12.68 2.47
C SER A 149 17.54 13.96 1.76
N ASN A 150 17.09 13.85 0.51
CA ASN A 150 16.73 14.97 -0.37
C ASN A 150 17.87 16.02 -0.46
N ASN A 151 19.12 15.56 -0.50
CA ASN A 151 20.32 16.38 -0.63
C ASN A 151 20.52 17.42 0.50
N GLN A 152 19.93 17.19 1.69
CA GLN A 152 20.07 18.11 2.83
C GLN A 152 21.48 18.12 3.43
N HIS A 153 22.28 17.09 3.14
CA HIS A 153 23.61 16.86 3.73
C HIS A 153 24.72 16.74 2.68
N SER A 154 24.50 17.24 1.46
CA SER A 154 25.43 17.07 0.33
C SER A 154 26.84 17.59 0.58
N HIS A 155 26.99 18.66 1.38
CA HIS A 155 28.30 19.19 1.75
C HIS A 155 29.09 18.20 2.61
N ASP A 156 28.50 17.73 3.71
CA ASP A 156 29.13 16.78 4.63
C ASP A 156 29.45 15.46 3.92
N ILE A 157 28.50 14.97 3.12
CA ILE A 157 28.70 13.75 2.32
C ILE A 157 29.78 13.96 1.24
N GLY A 158 29.88 15.15 0.65
CA GLY A 158 30.96 15.52 -0.28
C GLY A 158 32.34 15.40 0.36
N ILE A 159 32.50 15.87 1.60
CA ILE A 159 33.74 15.74 2.37
C ILE A 159 34.07 14.25 2.62
N MET A 160 33.07 13.44 2.98
CA MET A 160 33.25 12.01 3.21
C MET A 160 33.68 11.26 1.94
N ARG A 161 33.08 11.60 0.79
CA ARG A 161 33.44 11.03 -0.53
C ARG A 161 34.90 11.34 -0.89
N ASP A 162 35.35 12.57 -0.67
CA ASP A 162 36.76 12.94 -0.89
C ASP A 162 37.71 12.14 0.02
N ARG A 163 37.35 11.94 1.30
CA ARG A 163 38.13 11.10 2.23
C ARG A 163 38.22 9.64 1.78
N VAL A 164 37.11 9.05 1.32
CA VAL A 164 37.10 7.69 0.78
C VAL A 164 38.00 7.60 -0.46
N SER A 165 37.86 8.54 -1.39
CA SER A 165 38.63 8.59 -2.64
C SER A 165 40.14 8.69 -2.40
N ARG A 166 40.54 9.43 -1.35
CA ARG A 166 41.95 9.57 -0.95
C ARG A 166 42.46 8.42 -0.07
N GLY A 167 41.61 7.44 0.27
CA GLY A 167 41.97 6.32 1.13
C GLY A 167 42.19 6.70 2.61
N VAL A 168 41.66 7.83 3.07
CA VAL A 168 41.85 8.33 4.45
C VAL A 168 41.38 7.32 5.48
N TYR A 169 40.27 6.62 5.22
CA TYR A 169 39.72 5.62 6.15
C TYR A 169 40.63 4.41 6.40
N LYS A 170 41.62 4.15 5.52
CA LYS A 170 42.63 3.10 5.73
C LYS A 170 43.70 3.54 6.74
N ILE A 171 43.93 4.85 6.85
CA ILE A 171 44.97 5.45 7.68
C ILE A 171 44.38 5.87 9.03
N ASP A 172 43.23 6.55 9.02
CA ASP A 172 42.55 7.06 10.20
C ASP A 172 41.20 6.35 10.41
N LYS A 173 41.24 5.33 11.28
CA LYS A 173 40.06 4.54 11.63
C LYS A 173 39.05 5.30 12.49
N ASP A 174 39.48 6.35 13.19
CA ASP A 174 38.58 7.11 14.06
C ASP A 174 37.72 8.07 13.24
N ILE A 175 38.28 8.68 12.20
CA ILE A 175 37.49 9.41 11.19
C ILE A 175 36.46 8.48 10.54
N ALA A 176 36.88 7.29 10.09
CA ALA A 176 35.97 6.32 9.48
C ALA A 176 34.80 5.93 10.40
N ARG A 177 35.07 5.76 11.71
CA ARG A 177 34.04 5.47 12.71
C ARG A 177 33.08 6.63 12.94
N GLN A 178 33.58 7.87 12.95
CA GLN A 178 32.74 9.06 13.11
C GLN A 178 31.81 9.23 11.92
N ASP A 179 32.35 9.17 10.70
CA ASP A 179 31.59 9.31 9.46
C ASP A 179 30.57 8.17 9.32
N SER A 180 30.94 6.93 9.67
CA SER A 180 29.98 5.81 9.70
C SER A 180 28.84 6.03 10.70
N LYS A 181 29.08 6.59 11.89
CA LYS A 181 28.01 6.90 12.85
C LYS A 181 27.07 7.98 12.33
N PHE A 182 27.63 9.00 11.66
CA PHE A 182 26.84 10.02 11.00
C PHE A 182 25.92 9.39 9.94
N MET A 183 26.46 8.57 9.04
CA MET A 183 25.69 7.92 7.98
C MET A 183 24.57 7.02 8.50
N VAL A 184 24.83 6.22 9.55
CA VAL A 184 23.79 5.40 10.19
C VAL A 184 22.62 6.24 10.69
N ASN A 185 22.91 7.35 11.36
CA ASN A 185 21.88 8.26 11.88
C ASN A 185 21.13 8.97 10.75
N LEU A 186 21.84 9.37 9.70
CA LEU A 186 21.26 10.01 8.53
C LEU A 186 20.31 9.07 7.79
N ILE A 187 20.74 7.85 7.46
CA ILE A 187 19.89 6.83 6.82
C ILE A 187 18.63 6.58 7.64
N ARG A 188 18.76 6.45 8.97
CA ARG A 188 17.60 6.22 9.85
C ARG A 188 16.60 7.36 9.73
N LYS A 189 17.04 8.60 9.89
CA LYS A 189 16.17 9.78 9.81
C LYS A 189 15.52 9.92 8.43
N ALA A 190 16.28 9.68 7.37
CA ALA A 190 15.78 9.78 6.00
C ALA A 190 14.70 8.72 5.72
N LEU A 191 14.87 7.49 6.22
CA LEU A 191 13.89 6.42 6.06
C LEU A 191 12.65 6.55 6.97
N ASP A 192 12.76 7.18 8.15
CA ASP A 192 11.64 7.34 9.08
C ASP A 192 10.45 8.07 8.43
N GLY A 193 10.74 9.00 7.50
CA GLY A 193 9.75 9.74 6.71
C GLY A 193 9.29 9.08 5.40
N LYS A 194 9.77 7.89 5.05
CA LYS A 194 9.50 7.23 3.75
C LYS A 194 8.66 5.97 3.96
N LEU A 195 7.87 5.56 2.97
CA LEU A 195 6.96 4.40 3.09
C LEU A 195 5.95 4.58 4.25
N ILE A 196 5.40 5.77 4.44
CA ILE A 196 4.35 5.99 5.44
C ILE A 196 3.03 5.60 4.80
N TYR A 197 2.36 4.56 5.33
CA TYR A 197 1.05 4.15 4.84
C TYR A 197 -0.04 5.06 5.40
N GLN A 198 -0.93 5.56 4.55
CA GLN A 198 -2.15 6.25 4.96
C GLN A 198 -3.33 5.53 4.31
N SER A 199 -4.55 5.68 4.83
CA SER A 199 -5.74 5.07 4.23
C SER A 199 -6.89 6.04 4.17
N VAL A 200 -7.68 6.00 3.09
CA VAL A 200 -9.06 6.52 3.13
C VAL A 200 -9.96 5.44 3.71
N GLY A 201 -10.79 5.80 4.68
CA GLY A 201 -11.77 4.90 5.27
C GLY A 201 -13.18 5.39 4.97
N VAL A 202 -13.94 4.64 4.17
CA VAL A 202 -15.34 5.00 3.90
C VAL A 202 -16.22 4.44 5.00
N GLU A 203 -16.67 5.32 5.89
CA GLU A 203 -17.24 4.98 7.19
C GLU A 203 -18.76 4.92 7.16
N ASP A 204 -19.32 3.78 7.55
CA ASP A 204 -20.75 3.70 7.88
C ASP A 204 -21.05 4.64 9.05
N ALA A 205 -21.88 5.66 8.81
CA ALA A 205 -22.26 6.68 9.78
C ALA A 205 -22.95 6.11 11.03
N LYS A 206 -23.48 4.88 10.95
CA LYS A 206 -24.11 4.18 12.08
C LYS A 206 -23.15 3.21 12.77
N GLY A 207 -21.98 2.95 12.19
CA GLY A 207 -20.98 2.03 12.70
C GLY A 207 -20.29 2.54 13.96
N LYS A 208 -20.18 1.68 14.98
CA LYS A 208 -19.32 1.96 16.13
C LYS A 208 -17.90 1.52 15.82
N VAL A 209 -17.02 2.48 15.58
CA VAL A 209 -15.59 2.23 15.36
C VAL A 209 -14.82 2.01 16.67
N THR A 210 -13.72 1.27 16.60
CA THR A 210 -12.87 1.00 17.78
C THR A 210 -12.07 2.24 18.22
N LYS A 211 -11.53 2.20 19.44
CA LYS A 211 -10.70 3.29 19.98
C LYS A 211 -9.41 3.43 19.16
N GLU A 212 -8.79 2.31 18.80
CA GLU A 212 -7.57 2.27 18.02
C GLU A 212 -7.75 2.91 16.65
N TYR A 213 -8.91 2.69 16.02
CA TYR A 213 -9.24 3.33 14.74
C TYR A 213 -9.42 4.85 14.89
N ASN A 214 -10.08 5.32 15.95
CA ASN A 214 -10.17 6.76 16.24
C ASN A 214 -8.80 7.39 16.48
N THR A 215 -7.89 6.71 17.18
CA THR A 215 -6.51 7.17 17.34
C THR A 215 -5.80 7.34 15.99
N MET A 216 -5.97 6.40 15.05
CA MET A 216 -5.41 6.53 13.69
C MET A 216 -5.99 7.71 12.89
N LYS A 217 -7.25 8.09 13.15
CA LYS A 217 -7.85 9.31 12.58
C LYS A 217 -7.24 10.57 13.16
N GLU A 218 -7.11 10.63 14.48
CA GLU A 218 -6.49 11.76 15.19
C GLU A 218 -5.03 11.97 14.77
N GLU A 219 -4.30 10.89 14.50
CA GLU A 219 -2.93 10.92 13.98
C GLU A 219 -2.84 11.25 12.49
N GLY A 220 -3.96 11.40 11.78
CA GLY A 220 -4.00 11.69 10.35
C GLY A 220 -3.52 10.52 9.46
N ARG A 221 -3.51 9.29 9.99
CA ARG A 221 -3.19 8.08 9.23
C ARG A 221 -4.40 7.50 8.51
N VAL A 222 -5.60 7.74 9.04
CA VAL A 222 -6.86 7.45 8.38
C VAL A 222 -7.60 8.73 8.06
N ILE A 223 -7.99 8.90 6.79
CA ILE A 223 -8.82 10.00 6.33
C ILE A 223 -10.25 9.47 6.23
N PRO A 224 -11.17 9.85 7.14
CA PRO A 224 -12.54 9.35 7.15
C PRO A 224 -13.37 10.01 6.05
N VAL A 225 -14.18 9.21 5.34
CA VAL A 225 -15.22 9.69 4.43
C VAL A 225 -16.56 9.07 4.86
N PRO A 226 -17.47 9.83 5.49
CA PRO A 226 -18.70 9.27 6.04
C PRO A 226 -19.71 8.93 4.93
N VAL A 227 -20.41 7.81 5.10
CA VAL A 227 -21.52 7.37 4.25
C VAL A 227 -22.68 6.84 5.10
N ASP A 228 -23.92 7.10 4.70
CA ASP A 228 -25.14 6.65 5.37
C ASP A 228 -25.22 5.11 5.45
N LYS A 229 -24.66 4.44 4.42
CA LYS A 229 -24.66 2.99 4.27
C LYS A 229 -23.59 2.52 3.27
N ILE A 230 -22.87 1.45 3.61
CA ILE A 230 -21.93 0.78 2.71
C ILE A 230 -22.67 -0.30 1.92
N ILE A 231 -23.11 0.04 0.70
CA ILE A 231 -24.02 -0.78 -0.13
C ILE A 231 -23.45 -2.18 -0.41
N THR A 232 -22.16 -2.25 -0.64
CA THR A 232 -21.34 -3.37 -1.10
C THR A 232 -21.07 -4.40 0.01
N MET A 233 -20.91 -3.93 1.25
CA MET A 233 -20.74 -4.75 2.44
C MET A 233 -22.02 -5.51 2.79
N ASP A 234 -23.17 -4.82 2.73
CA ASP A 234 -24.48 -5.41 3.03
C ASP A 234 -24.96 -6.41 1.96
N GLN A 235 -24.31 -6.42 0.78
CA GLN A 235 -24.71 -7.23 -0.36
C GLN A 235 -23.53 -8.05 -0.90
N PRO A 236 -23.12 -9.15 -0.22
CA PRO A 236 -21.95 -9.94 -0.61
C PRO A 236 -21.98 -10.49 -2.05
N TRP A 237 -23.17 -10.62 -2.66
CA TRP A 237 -23.34 -11.03 -4.05
C TRP A 237 -22.87 -9.97 -5.07
N LEU A 238 -22.69 -8.72 -4.64
CA LEU A 238 -22.08 -7.66 -5.43
C LEU A 238 -20.55 -7.77 -5.48
N CYS A 239 -19.90 -8.59 -4.65
CA CYS A 239 -18.46 -8.80 -4.75
C CYS A 239 -18.16 -9.80 -5.88
N PRO A 240 -17.45 -9.42 -6.97
CA PRO A 240 -17.21 -10.35 -8.08
C PRO A 240 -16.16 -11.44 -7.79
N PRO A 241 -15.01 -11.15 -7.13
CA PRO A 241 -14.01 -12.17 -6.84
C PRO A 241 -14.53 -13.33 -5.98
N ARG A 242 -14.05 -14.54 -6.28
CA ARG A 242 -14.31 -15.76 -5.52
C ARG A 242 -12.99 -16.36 -5.08
N PHE A 243 -12.93 -16.69 -3.79
CA PHE A 243 -11.73 -17.22 -3.14
C PHE A 243 -11.90 -18.67 -2.80
N ARG A 244 -10.83 -19.43 -2.99
CA ARG A 244 -10.65 -20.74 -2.38
C ARG A 244 -9.33 -20.73 -1.64
N THR A 245 -9.21 -21.66 -0.72
CA THR A 245 -7.98 -21.91 0.01
C THR A 245 -7.18 -22.97 -0.74
N VAL A 246 -5.92 -22.71 -1.02
CA VAL A 246 -5.00 -23.67 -1.64
C VAL A 246 -3.79 -23.94 -0.73
N PRO A 247 -3.18 -25.13 -0.77
CA PRO A 247 -1.91 -25.36 -0.09
C PRO A 247 -0.83 -24.43 -0.65
N GLY A 248 -0.19 -23.67 0.23
CA GLY A 248 0.96 -22.81 -0.04
C GLY A 248 2.30 -23.49 0.26
N ALA A 249 3.34 -22.68 0.47
CA ALA A 249 4.65 -23.17 0.87
C ALA A 249 4.59 -23.91 2.22
N LYS A 250 5.37 -24.99 2.38
CA LYS A 250 5.46 -25.68 3.67
C LYS A 250 6.40 -24.92 4.60
N ASP A 251 5.98 -24.72 5.84
CA ASP A 251 6.87 -24.35 6.94
C ASP A 251 7.11 -25.58 7.83
N GLY A 252 8.22 -26.27 7.57
CA GLY A 252 8.51 -27.58 8.15
C GLY A 252 7.44 -28.62 7.79
N ASP A 253 6.78 -29.17 8.81
CA ASP A 253 5.73 -30.19 8.68
C ASP A 253 4.31 -29.60 8.53
N TYR A 254 4.14 -28.28 8.68
CA TYR A 254 2.83 -27.62 8.57
C TYR A 254 2.55 -27.16 7.15
N ALA A 255 1.36 -27.50 6.64
CA ALA A 255 0.85 -26.93 5.40
C ALA A 255 0.32 -25.53 5.70
N ILE A 256 0.97 -24.50 5.15
CA ILE A 256 0.40 -23.15 5.12
C ILE A 256 -0.63 -23.14 4.01
N TYR A 257 -1.76 -22.49 4.26
CA TYR A 257 -2.82 -22.34 3.29
C TYR A 257 -2.91 -20.89 2.83
N THR A 258 -2.87 -20.67 1.51
CA THR A 258 -2.95 -19.33 0.92
C THR A 258 -4.29 -19.12 0.21
N PRO A 259 -4.80 -17.88 0.18
CA PRO A 259 -5.98 -17.56 -0.60
C PRO A 259 -5.64 -17.57 -2.09
N GLU A 260 -6.53 -18.09 -2.93
CA GLU A 260 -6.42 -17.98 -4.38
C GLU A 260 -7.73 -17.45 -4.96
N VAL A 261 -7.64 -16.41 -5.78
CA VAL A 261 -8.77 -15.98 -6.62
C VAL A 261 -8.93 -17.01 -7.74
N TYR A 262 -9.92 -17.89 -7.62
CA TYR A 262 -10.15 -18.96 -8.60
C TYR A 262 -11.20 -18.62 -9.65
N ASP A 263 -12.05 -17.63 -9.38
CA ASP A 263 -13.12 -17.21 -10.26
C ASP A 263 -13.45 -15.73 -10.03
N PHE A 264 -13.95 -15.08 -11.08
CA PHE A 264 -14.41 -13.70 -11.06
C PHE A 264 -15.80 -13.64 -11.70
N LYS A 265 -16.83 -13.62 -10.84
CA LYS A 265 -18.21 -13.74 -11.30
C LYS A 265 -18.92 -12.39 -11.31
N VAL A 266 -18.98 -11.78 -12.49
CA VAL A 266 -19.82 -10.60 -12.76
C VAL A 266 -21.28 -11.03 -12.84
N THR A 267 -22.06 -10.72 -11.81
CA THR A 267 -23.48 -11.08 -11.78
C THR A 267 -24.34 -10.00 -12.46
N PRO A 268 -25.56 -10.34 -12.95
CA PRO A 268 -26.49 -9.33 -13.44
C PRO A 268 -26.78 -8.23 -12.42
N SER A 269 -26.92 -8.58 -11.14
CA SER A 269 -27.12 -7.61 -10.05
C SER A 269 -25.94 -6.67 -9.86
N TYR A 270 -24.71 -7.14 -10.09
CA TYR A 270 -23.53 -6.28 -10.06
C TYR A 270 -23.54 -5.27 -11.21
N VAL A 271 -23.83 -5.72 -12.44
CA VAL A 271 -23.95 -4.84 -13.61
C VAL A 271 -25.10 -3.84 -13.43
N GLU A 272 -26.21 -4.26 -12.85
CA GLU A 272 -27.34 -3.39 -12.53
C GLU A 272 -26.96 -2.31 -11.50
N PHE A 273 -26.18 -2.68 -10.47
CA PHE A 273 -25.64 -1.73 -9.51
C PHE A 273 -24.76 -0.67 -10.19
N LEU A 274 -23.77 -1.07 -10.97
CA LEU A 274 -22.89 -0.14 -11.69
C LEU A 274 -23.68 0.71 -12.71
N SER A 275 -24.67 0.12 -13.38
CA SER A 275 -25.59 0.83 -14.27
C SER A 275 -26.41 1.89 -13.54
N ALA A 276 -26.86 1.61 -12.31
CA ALA A 276 -27.60 2.56 -11.50
C ALA A 276 -26.72 3.76 -11.11
N VAL A 277 -25.47 3.50 -10.72
CA VAL A 277 -24.46 4.55 -10.48
C VAL A 277 -24.32 5.43 -11.73
N ALA A 278 -24.08 4.82 -12.89
CA ALA A 278 -23.90 5.55 -14.15
C ALA A 278 -25.09 6.42 -14.53
N ARG A 279 -26.33 5.92 -14.39
CA ARG A 279 -27.54 6.73 -14.64
C ARG A 279 -27.59 7.97 -13.76
N VAL A 280 -27.21 7.84 -12.50
CA VAL A 280 -27.24 8.96 -11.54
C VAL A 280 -26.23 10.04 -11.92
N VAL A 281 -25.04 9.66 -12.38
CA VAL A 281 -24.01 10.61 -12.83
C VAL A 281 -24.13 11.02 -14.31
N GLY A 282 -25.20 10.60 -15.00
CA GLY A 282 -25.45 10.95 -16.40
C GLY A 282 -24.57 10.23 -17.43
N LYS A 283 -23.92 9.12 -17.06
CA LYS A 283 -23.15 8.26 -17.98
C LYS A 283 -24.05 7.18 -18.59
N ASP A 284 -23.68 6.71 -19.79
CA ASP A 284 -24.41 5.66 -20.51
C ASP A 284 -24.24 4.29 -19.84
N PRO A 285 -25.31 3.68 -19.27
CA PRO A 285 -25.20 2.41 -18.56
C PRO A 285 -24.75 1.25 -19.43
N ALA A 286 -25.01 1.30 -20.75
CA ALA A 286 -24.63 0.24 -21.68
C ALA A 286 -23.11 0.20 -21.95
N LYS A 287 -22.38 1.26 -21.57
CA LYS A 287 -20.93 1.38 -21.75
C LYS A 287 -20.14 1.08 -20.47
N ILE A 288 -20.81 0.73 -19.39
CA ILE A 288 -20.17 0.44 -18.10
C ILE A 288 -19.73 -1.02 -18.07
N ALA A 289 -18.47 -1.23 -17.68
CA ALA A 289 -17.90 -2.55 -17.45
C ALA A 289 -17.10 -2.53 -16.14
N PRO A 290 -17.01 -3.67 -15.43
CA PRO A 290 -16.10 -3.82 -14.31
C PRO A 290 -14.67 -3.53 -14.75
N VAL A 291 -13.91 -2.77 -13.96
CA VAL A 291 -12.51 -2.47 -14.25
C VAL A 291 -11.59 -3.42 -13.45
N ASN A 292 -10.31 -3.43 -13.81
CA ASN A 292 -9.25 -4.05 -13.00
C ASN A 292 -9.32 -5.56 -12.75
N MET A 293 -10.11 -6.33 -13.50
CA MET A 293 -10.11 -7.80 -13.39
C MET A 293 -8.68 -8.37 -13.53
N GLN A 294 -7.90 -7.84 -14.48
CA GLN A 294 -6.50 -8.26 -14.65
C GLN A 294 -5.63 -7.86 -13.45
N ALA A 295 -5.78 -6.65 -12.90
CA ALA A 295 -5.02 -6.20 -11.73
C ALA A 295 -5.28 -7.05 -10.48
N ILE A 296 -6.51 -7.54 -10.30
CA ILE A 296 -6.86 -8.48 -9.22
C ILE A 296 -6.11 -9.80 -9.39
N LEU A 297 -6.11 -10.36 -10.61
CA LEU A 297 -5.38 -11.60 -10.91
C LEU A 297 -3.87 -11.42 -10.78
N ASP A 298 -3.33 -10.31 -11.27
CA ASP A 298 -1.91 -9.98 -11.20
C ASP A 298 -1.45 -9.79 -9.75
N SER A 299 -2.32 -9.32 -8.87
CA SER A 299 -2.01 -9.16 -7.44
C SER A 299 -1.76 -10.50 -6.72
N ASN A 300 -2.15 -11.63 -7.32
CA ASN A 300 -1.79 -12.95 -6.80
C ASN A 300 -0.28 -13.23 -6.89
N LYS A 301 0.48 -12.52 -7.75
CA LYS A 301 1.93 -12.71 -7.87
C LYS A 301 2.68 -12.43 -6.55
N TYR A 302 2.08 -11.64 -5.66
CA TYR A 302 2.67 -11.32 -4.36
C TYR A 302 2.36 -12.36 -3.27
N LEU A 303 1.51 -13.37 -3.54
CA LEU A 303 1.20 -14.43 -2.58
C LEU A 303 2.21 -15.58 -2.58
N ASN A 304 2.85 -15.85 -3.73
CA ASN A 304 3.61 -17.07 -3.96
C ASN A 304 5.01 -16.80 -4.54
N ARG A 305 5.67 -15.69 -4.18
CA ARG A 305 7.09 -15.53 -4.54
C ARG A 305 7.90 -16.59 -3.78
N GLU A 306 8.43 -17.57 -4.51
CA GLU A 306 9.47 -18.47 -3.98
C GLU A 306 10.58 -17.57 -3.40
N ILE A 307 10.83 -17.72 -2.11
CA ILE A 307 11.89 -17.01 -1.37
C ILE A 307 13.23 -17.66 -1.70
#